data_AF-A0A954YPY4-F1
#
_entry.id   AF-A0A954YPY4-F1
#
_cell.length_a   1.000
_cell.length_b   1.000
_cell.length_c   1.000
_cell.angle_alpha   90.00
_cell.angle_beta   90.00
_cell.angle_gamma   90.00
#
_symmetry.space_group_name_H-M   'P 1'
#
loop_
_entity.id
_entity.type
_entity.pdbx_description
1 polymer ?
#
loop_
_entity_poly.entity_id
_entity_poly.type
_entity_poly.pdbx_seq_one_letter_code
_entity_poly.pdbx_strand_id
1 'polypeptide(L)'
;MNGHKFVIGVVLASTSLLGGKCFAGIIDLEFRPSLQVVAPGETVNVGLYAVSVDETDDVISVMDVVLTWDPAILSLQGVVNNGPYNWLSSGFPFNAIGGLNVDLTDGDATYTARSRFAPQPSAMATSNGLLVTTIQFVAVAESSTTTLSIVESIGIATTKVVGDIPGFDVHGQLNGATFVVQSCTDSDPDDDGDVDLVDFAAFQQCFGVSSIDQFAIDCLCSFDSDNDGDIDLTDFDSFAAGITGP
;
A
#
# COMPACT_ATOMS: atom_id res chain seq x y z
N MET A 1 32.59 16.99 44.37
CA MET A 1 32.75 15.58 44.83
C MET A 1 32.06 14.71 43.81
N ASN A 2 32.81 14.18 42.84
CA ASN A 2 32.26 13.42 41.71
C ASN A 2 32.26 11.94 42.06
N GLY A 3 31.07 11.34 42.23
CA GLY A 3 30.90 9.92 42.50
C GLY A 3 30.73 9.14 41.21
N HIS A 4 31.74 8.35 40.84
CA HIS A 4 31.62 7.35 39.77
C HIS A 4 30.87 6.13 40.29
N LYS A 5 29.72 5.81 39.66
CA LYS A 5 28.97 4.58 39.91
C LYS A 5 29.47 3.47 38.99
N PHE A 6 29.82 2.34 39.58
CA PHE A 6 30.26 1.12 38.91
C PHE A 6 29.03 0.26 38.60
N VAL A 7 28.78 -0.07 37.34
CA VAL A 7 27.65 -0.93 36.91
C VAL A 7 28.22 -2.29 36.51
N ILE A 8 27.74 -3.35 37.16
CA ILE A 8 28.07 -4.75 36.86
C ILE A 8 27.00 -5.27 35.90
N GLY A 9 27.39 -5.55 34.65
CA GLY A 9 26.52 -6.19 33.66
C GLY A 9 26.53 -7.71 33.83
N VAL A 10 25.37 -8.29 34.10
CA VAL A 10 25.15 -9.74 34.07
C VAL A 10 24.74 -10.13 32.65
N VAL A 11 25.52 -11.01 32.01
CA VAL A 11 25.22 -11.56 30.69
C VAL A 11 24.48 -12.88 30.89
N LEU A 12 23.20 -12.91 30.51
CA LEU A 12 22.38 -14.12 30.42
C LEU A 12 22.58 -14.75 29.04
N ALA A 13 23.16 -15.94 29.00
CA ALA A 13 23.28 -16.73 27.77
C ALA A 13 22.00 -17.56 27.57
N SER A 14 21.14 -17.10 26.66
CA SER A 14 19.93 -17.84 26.26
C SER A 14 20.30 -18.92 25.24
N THR A 15 20.10 -20.18 25.61
CA THR A 15 20.29 -21.35 24.73
C THR A 15 19.02 -21.56 23.90
N SER A 16 18.99 -21.04 22.68
CA SER A 16 17.90 -21.28 21.74
C SER A 16 18.05 -22.68 21.12
N LEU A 17 17.14 -23.60 21.45
CA LEU A 17 17.00 -24.88 20.78
C LEU A 17 16.45 -24.65 19.37
N LEU A 18 17.33 -24.73 18.36
CA LEU A 18 16.99 -24.69 16.94
C LEU A 18 16.29 -26.01 16.52
N GLY A 19 15.02 -26.15 16.90
CA GLY A 19 14.13 -27.10 16.26
C GLY A 19 13.69 -26.51 14.92
N GLY A 20 14.42 -26.82 13.84
CA GLY A 20 14.09 -26.40 12.48
C GLY A 20 12.74 -26.96 12.06
N LYS A 21 11.68 -26.18 12.26
CA LYS A 21 10.40 -26.43 11.61
C LYS A 21 10.61 -26.14 10.12
N CYS A 22 10.49 -27.18 9.29
CA CYS A 22 10.22 -27.02 7.87
C CYS A 22 8.80 -26.45 7.77
N PHE A 23 8.69 -25.14 7.90
CA PHE A 23 7.43 -24.46 7.61
C PHE A 23 7.22 -24.53 6.09
N ALA A 24 5.98 -24.83 5.68
CA ALA A 24 5.56 -24.49 4.33
C ALA A 24 5.76 -22.97 4.17
N GLY A 25 6.30 -22.54 3.03
CA GLY A 25 6.82 -21.18 2.89
C GLY A 25 5.78 -20.12 3.24
N ILE A 26 6.25 -19.09 3.93
CA ILE A 26 5.42 -18.04 4.53
C ILE A 26 5.27 -16.92 3.51
N ILE A 27 4.02 -16.51 3.25
CA ILE A 27 3.69 -15.48 2.28
C ILE A 27 3.10 -14.26 2.99
N ASP A 28 3.87 -13.19 3.05
CA ASP A 28 3.38 -11.89 3.52
C ASP A 28 2.43 -11.29 2.47
N LEU A 29 1.42 -10.56 2.95
CA LEU A 29 0.53 -9.77 2.11
C LEU A 29 0.78 -8.30 2.40
N GLU A 30 0.89 -7.49 1.34
CA GLU A 30 1.11 -6.06 1.51
C GLU A 30 0.42 -5.21 0.45
N PHE A 31 0.03 -4.01 0.85
CA PHE A 31 -0.48 -2.99 -0.05
C PHE A 31 0.63 -2.03 -0.49
N ARG A 32 0.70 -1.76 -1.80
CA ARG A 32 1.61 -0.77 -2.40
C ARG A 32 0.80 0.25 -3.21
N PRO A 33 0.50 1.44 -2.67
CA PRO A 33 -0.14 2.53 -3.42
C PRO A 33 0.73 2.95 -4.61
N SER A 34 0.12 3.29 -5.74
CA SER A 34 0.86 3.90 -6.86
C SER A 34 1.26 5.34 -6.56
N LEU A 35 0.45 6.06 -5.79
CA LEU A 35 0.65 7.43 -5.35
C LEU A 35 0.49 7.51 -3.83
N GLN A 36 1.29 8.35 -3.18
CA GLN A 36 1.24 8.58 -1.73
C GLN A 36 0.34 9.77 -1.35
N VAL A 37 0.05 10.63 -2.32
CA VAL A 37 -0.83 11.79 -2.18
C VAL A 37 -1.83 11.73 -3.34
N VAL A 38 -3.10 11.98 -3.06
CA VAL A 38 -4.19 11.98 -4.05
C VAL A 38 -5.19 13.09 -3.73
N ALA A 39 -5.77 13.73 -4.74
CA ALA A 39 -6.80 14.73 -4.51
C ALA A 39 -8.20 14.10 -4.31
N PRO A 40 -9.10 14.75 -3.54
CA PRO A 40 -10.50 14.34 -3.50
C PRO A 40 -11.11 14.26 -4.91
N GLY A 41 -11.80 13.16 -5.20
CA GLY A 41 -12.39 12.84 -6.50
C GLY A 41 -11.51 11.95 -7.39
N GLU A 42 -10.22 11.82 -7.09
CA GLU A 42 -9.30 11.01 -7.87
C GLU A 42 -9.34 9.52 -7.53
N THR A 43 -8.84 8.70 -8.46
CA THR A 43 -8.73 7.25 -8.27
C THR A 43 -7.40 6.89 -7.62
N VAL A 44 -7.48 6.26 -6.45
CA VAL A 44 -6.34 5.66 -5.76
C VAL A 44 -6.16 4.22 -6.23
N ASN A 45 -5.04 3.92 -6.86
CA ASN A 45 -4.68 2.56 -7.26
C ASN A 45 -3.75 1.95 -6.20
N VAL A 46 -4.15 0.84 -5.59
CA VAL A 46 -3.35 0.15 -4.59
C VAL A 46 -3.09 -1.28 -5.04
N GLY A 47 -1.83 -1.60 -5.31
CA GLY A 47 -1.41 -2.97 -5.62
C GLY A 47 -1.48 -3.86 -4.39
N LEU A 48 -2.15 -5.00 -4.49
CA LEU A 48 -2.05 -6.09 -3.51
C LEU A 48 -0.91 -7.02 -3.94
N TYR A 49 0.12 -7.12 -3.10
CA TYR A 49 1.28 -7.97 -3.33
C TYR A 49 1.31 -9.16 -2.38
N ALA A 50 1.75 -10.30 -2.90
CA ALA A 50 2.10 -11.48 -2.14
C ALA A 50 3.62 -11.67 -2.17
N VAL A 51 4.27 -11.66 -1.02
CA VAL A 51 5.74 -11.66 -0.90
C VAL A 51 6.18 -12.91 -0.16
N SER A 52 7.06 -13.70 -0.77
CA SER A 52 7.70 -14.80 -0.05
C SER A 52 8.68 -14.24 0.96
N VAL A 53 8.59 -14.68 2.22
CA VAL A 53 9.51 -14.27 3.29
C VAL A 53 10.91 -14.87 3.09
N ASP A 54 10.99 -16.00 2.38
CA ASP A 54 12.23 -16.70 2.11
C ASP A 54 12.73 -16.40 0.69
N GLU A 55 13.98 -16.76 0.37
CA GLU A 55 14.52 -16.64 -1.00
C GLU A 55 13.91 -17.64 -1.99
N THR A 56 12.95 -18.46 -1.55
CA THR A 56 12.26 -19.47 -2.36
C THR A 56 10.90 -18.98 -2.82
N ASP A 57 10.58 -19.24 -4.08
CA ASP A 57 9.25 -18.96 -4.61
C ASP A 57 8.20 -19.89 -3.98
N ASP A 58 7.10 -19.30 -3.52
CA ASP A 58 6.01 -20.03 -2.87
C ASP A 58 4.74 -20.05 -3.70
N VAL A 59 4.14 -21.23 -3.83
CA VAL A 59 2.90 -21.44 -4.58
C VAL A 59 1.73 -20.78 -3.87
N ILE A 60 0.86 -20.11 -4.62
CA ILE A 60 -0.45 -19.64 -4.18
C ILE A 60 -1.54 -20.38 -4.95
N SER A 61 -2.37 -21.11 -4.22
CA SER A 61 -3.57 -21.78 -4.75
C SER A 61 -4.82 -20.93 -4.57
N VAL A 62 -5.02 -20.37 -3.37
CA VAL A 62 -6.16 -19.54 -3.03
C VAL A 62 -5.72 -18.44 -2.09
N MET A 63 -6.32 -17.28 -2.19
CA MET A 63 -6.17 -16.19 -1.24
C MET A 63 -7.53 -15.57 -0.96
N ASP A 64 -7.85 -15.41 0.33
CA ASP A 64 -8.95 -14.58 0.81
C ASP A 64 -8.31 -13.46 1.63
N VAL A 65 -8.54 -12.20 1.30
CA VAL A 65 -7.96 -11.03 1.98
C VAL A 65 -9.08 -10.19 2.55
N VAL A 66 -9.12 -10.07 3.87
CA VAL A 66 -10.05 -9.19 4.56
C VAL A 66 -9.39 -7.83 4.71
N LEU A 67 -10.04 -6.77 4.21
CA LEU A 67 -9.52 -5.41 4.28
C LEU A 67 -10.52 -4.46 4.92
N THR A 68 -9.99 -3.37 5.49
CA THR A 68 -10.76 -2.28 6.07
C THR A 68 -10.20 -0.93 5.65
N TRP A 69 -11.09 0.06 5.50
CA TRP A 69 -10.74 1.46 5.21
C TRP A 69 -11.75 2.41 5.89
N ASP A 70 -11.45 3.71 5.88
CA ASP A 70 -12.43 4.72 6.31
C ASP A 70 -13.36 5.09 5.13
N PRO A 71 -14.65 4.71 5.15
CA PRO A 71 -15.56 4.97 4.05
C PRO A 71 -15.90 6.47 3.89
N ALA A 72 -15.60 7.30 4.89
CA ALA A 72 -15.73 8.75 4.77
C ALA A 72 -14.58 9.39 3.98
N ILE A 73 -13.46 8.67 3.79
CA ILE A 73 -12.27 9.14 3.06
C ILE A 73 -12.07 8.39 1.74
N LEU A 74 -12.41 7.10 1.69
CA LEU A 74 -12.22 6.25 0.51
C LEU A 74 -13.49 5.49 0.13
N SER A 75 -13.78 5.42 -1.16
CA SER A 75 -14.88 4.62 -1.72
C SER A 75 -14.35 3.55 -2.66
N LEU A 76 -14.52 2.27 -2.29
CA LEU A 76 -14.07 1.13 -3.09
C LEU A 76 -14.80 1.07 -4.44
N GLN A 77 -14.05 1.08 -5.54
CA GLN A 77 -14.60 0.99 -6.91
C GLN A 77 -14.52 -0.43 -7.49
N GLY A 78 -13.52 -1.21 -7.10
CA GLY A 78 -13.34 -2.58 -7.61
C GLY A 78 -11.88 -2.98 -7.72
N VAL A 79 -11.57 -3.86 -8.68
CA VAL A 79 -10.22 -4.35 -8.94
C VAL A 79 -9.88 -4.33 -10.43
N VAL A 80 -8.60 -4.14 -10.73
CA VAL A 80 -7.98 -4.36 -12.05
C VAL A 80 -7.07 -5.57 -11.96
N ASN A 81 -7.42 -6.63 -12.69
CA ASN A 81 -6.67 -7.89 -12.73
C ASN A 81 -5.43 -7.78 -13.66
N ASN A 82 -4.44 -6.98 -13.24
CA ASN A 82 -3.21 -6.68 -13.98
C ASN A 82 -1.97 -7.48 -13.49
N GLY A 83 -2.16 -8.46 -12.60
CA GLY A 83 -1.09 -9.38 -12.19
C GLY A 83 -0.60 -10.27 -13.35
N PRO A 84 0.61 -10.85 -13.25
CA PRO A 84 1.19 -11.68 -14.32
C PRO A 84 0.52 -13.04 -14.49
N TYR A 85 -0.31 -13.46 -13.53
CA TYR A 85 -1.05 -14.73 -13.58
C TYR A 85 -2.53 -14.49 -13.86
N ASN A 86 -3.11 -15.33 -14.71
CA ASN A 86 -4.55 -15.33 -14.98
C ASN A 86 -5.28 -16.17 -13.93
N TRP A 87 -5.84 -15.51 -12.91
CA TRP A 87 -6.65 -16.15 -11.88
C TRP A 87 -7.90 -16.83 -12.48
N LEU A 88 -8.35 -17.93 -11.86
CA LEU A 88 -9.64 -18.56 -12.16
C LEU A 88 -10.80 -17.63 -11.77
N SER A 89 -10.65 -16.98 -10.63
CA SER A 89 -11.53 -15.92 -10.13
C SER A 89 -10.70 -14.92 -9.34
N SER A 90 -11.01 -13.63 -9.48
CA SER A 90 -10.31 -12.54 -8.79
C SER A 90 -11.27 -11.36 -8.63
N GLY A 91 -11.55 -10.96 -7.38
CA GLY A 91 -12.42 -9.82 -7.07
C GLY A 91 -13.16 -9.96 -5.74
N PHE A 92 -14.24 -9.18 -5.58
CA PHE A 92 -15.09 -9.16 -4.39
C PHE A 92 -16.31 -10.06 -4.60
N PRO A 93 -16.34 -11.31 -4.07
CA PRO A 93 -17.50 -12.17 -4.21
C PRO A 93 -18.70 -11.57 -3.46
N PHE A 94 -19.87 -11.57 -4.10
CA PHE A 94 -21.11 -11.13 -3.47
C PHE A 94 -21.46 -12.01 -2.26
N ASN A 95 -21.89 -11.40 -1.15
CA ASN A 95 -22.21 -12.09 0.10
C ASN A 95 -21.09 -13.02 0.56
N ALA A 96 -19.89 -12.46 0.74
CA ALA A 96 -18.77 -13.19 1.30
C ALA A 96 -19.09 -13.70 2.72
N ILE A 97 -18.25 -14.61 3.21
CA ILE A 97 -18.38 -15.18 4.55
C ILE A 97 -18.45 -14.05 5.58
N GLY A 98 -19.34 -14.18 6.57
CA GLY A 98 -19.52 -13.17 7.62
C GLY A 98 -20.40 -11.99 7.24
N GLY A 99 -20.98 -11.98 6.03
CA GLY A 99 -21.82 -10.87 5.57
C GLY A 99 -21.03 -9.73 4.93
N LEU A 100 -19.72 -9.91 4.71
CA LEU A 100 -18.89 -8.97 3.98
C LEU A 100 -19.30 -8.93 2.50
N ASN A 101 -18.98 -7.81 1.82
CA ASN A 101 -19.34 -7.53 0.43
C ASN A 101 -20.87 -7.52 0.15
N VAL A 102 -21.71 -7.38 1.18
CA VAL A 102 -23.14 -7.08 0.99
C VAL A 102 -23.29 -5.62 0.57
N ASP A 103 -22.53 -4.76 1.23
CA ASP A 103 -22.24 -3.39 0.85
C ASP A 103 -20.72 -3.31 0.62
N LEU A 104 -20.27 -2.49 -0.32
CA LEU A 104 -18.84 -2.20 -0.55
C LEU A 104 -18.52 -0.75 -0.20
N THR A 105 -19.44 -0.06 0.46
CA THR A 105 -19.33 1.35 0.87
C THR A 105 -19.25 1.52 2.39
N ASP A 106 -19.28 0.42 3.14
CA ASP A 106 -19.32 0.41 4.61
C ASP A 106 -17.95 0.33 5.28
N GLY A 107 -16.86 0.28 4.50
CA GLY A 107 -15.50 0.32 5.02
C GLY A 107 -14.86 -1.05 5.23
N ASP A 108 -15.50 -2.14 4.80
CA ASP A 108 -14.92 -3.47 4.83
C ASP A 108 -15.21 -4.29 3.56
N ALA A 109 -14.33 -5.24 3.28
CA ALA A 109 -14.51 -6.17 2.17
C ALA A 109 -13.67 -7.45 2.36
N THR A 110 -14.07 -8.52 1.67
CA THR A 110 -13.21 -9.67 1.39
C THR A 110 -12.90 -9.75 -0.09
N TYR A 111 -11.63 -9.63 -0.45
CA TYR A 111 -11.14 -9.95 -1.79
C TYR A 111 -10.79 -11.44 -1.88
N THR A 112 -11.13 -12.10 -2.97
CA THR A 112 -10.78 -13.51 -3.21
C THR A 112 -10.06 -13.67 -4.55
N ALA A 113 -8.92 -14.35 -4.54
CA ALA A 113 -8.21 -14.83 -5.73
C ALA A 113 -8.06 -16.36 -5.68
N ARG A 114 -8.33 -17.05 -6.80
CA ARG A 114 -8.18 -18.50 -6.93
C ARG A 114 -7.33 -18.82 -8.15
N SER A 115 -6.26 -19.59 -7.98
CA SER A 115 -5.40 -19.97 -9.09
C SER A 115 -6.14 -20.92 -10.04
N ARG A 116 -5.68 -20.98 -11.29
CA ARG A 116 -6.20 -21.95 -12.26
C ARG A 116 -5.58 -23.31 -11.99
N PHE A 117 -6.36 -24.36 -12.22
CA PHE A 117 -5.84 -25.71 -12.31
C PHE A 117 -4.99 -25.89 -13.58
N ALA A 118 -4.12 -26.91 -13.59
CA ALA A 118 -3.30 -27.29 -14.74
C ALA A 118 -4.10 -27.25 -16.07
N PRO A 119 -3.47 -26.81 -17.19
CA PRO A 119 -2.04 -26.82 -17.45
C PRO A 119 -1.30 -25.47 -17.24
N GLN A 120 -1.95 -24.44 -16.72
CA GLN A 120 -1.29 -23.14 -16.48
C GLN A 120 -0.30 -23.24 -15.30
N PRO A 121 0.80 -22.45 -15.30
CA PRO A 121 1.69 -22.39 -14.15
C PRO A 121 0.92 -21.86 -12.93
N SER A 122 1.22 -22.43 -11.75
CA SER A 122 0.72 -21.91 -10.48
C SER A 122 1.20 -20.48 -10.25
N ALA A 123 0.40 -19.67 -9.56
CA ALA A 123 0.85 -18.36 -9.11
C ALA A 123 1.97 -18.55 -8.07
N MET A 124 3.07 -17.82 -8.23
CA MET A 124 4.25 -17.92 -7.37
C MET A 124 4.51 -16.56 -6.72
N ALA A 125 4.47 -16.49 -5.39
CA ALA A 125 5.04 -15.39 -4.62
C ALA A 125 6.57 -15.49 -4.67
N THR A 126 7.23 -14.37 -4.97
CA THR A 126 8.70 -14.27 -4.93
C THR A 126 9.09 -13.31 -3.82
N SER A 127 10.37 -13.26 -3.45
CA SER A 127 10.88 -12.26 -2.49
C SER A 127 10.78 -10.81 -2.99
N ASN A 128 10.67 -10.58 -4.31
CA ASN A 128 10.39 -9.26 -4.87
C ASN A 128 8.89 -8.88 -4.81
N GLY A 129 8.04 -9.87 -4.50
CA GLY A 129 6.59 -9.75 -4.51
C GLY A 129 5.96 -10.14 -5.84
N LEU A 130 4.78 -10.74 -5.75
CA LEU A 130 3.85 -10.98 -6.84
C LEU A 130 2.72 -9.95 -6.77
N LEU A 131 2.56 -9.11 -7.80
CA LEU A 131 1.34 -8.31 -7.96
C LEU A 131 0.15 -9.25 -8.22
N VAL A 132 -0.76 -9.35 -7.26
CA VAL A 132 -1.95 -10.18 -7.35
C VAL A 132 -3.03 -9.47 -8.17
N THR A 133 -3.31 -8.22 -7.80
CA THR A 133 -4.29 -7.32 -8.44
C THR A 133 -4.01 -5.87 -8.02
N THR A 134 -4.58 -4.91 -8.72
CA THR A 134 -4.73 -3.53 -8.22
C THR A 134 -6.15 -3.32 -7.71
N ILE A 135 -6.31 -2.86 -6.48
CA ILE A 135 -7.59 -2.43 -5.89
C ILE A 135 -7.75 -0.94 -6.16
N GLN A 136 -8.93 -0.53 -6.62
CA GLN A 136 -9.22 0.86 -6.96
C GLN A 136 -10.17 1.49 -5.95
N PHE A 137 -9.81 2.64 -5.41
CA PHE A 137 -10.66 3.49 -4.59
C PHE A 137 -10.84 4.83 -5.27
N VAL A 138 -11.91 5.55 -4.94
CA VAL A 138 -12.01 7.00 -5.15
C VAL A 138 -11.79 7.67 -3.81
N ALA A 139 -10.92 8.67 -3.78
CA ALA A 139 -10.78 9.57 -2.65
C ALA A 139 -12.04 10.44 -2.53
N VAL A 140 -12.77 10.39 -1.41
CA VAL A 140 -14.06 11.10 -1.26
C VAL A 140 -13.97 12.36 -0.39
N ALA A 141 -12.97 12.46 0.49
CA ALA A 141 -12.75 13.62 1.34
C ALA A 141 -11.27 13.73 1.73
N GLU A 142 -10.85 14.95 2.07
CA GLU A 142 -9.49 15.21 2.53
C GLU A 142 -9.19 14.53 3.87
N SER A 143 -7.98 14.04 4.02
CA SER A 143 -7.39 13.58 5.27
C SER A 143 -5.87 13.69 5.21
N SER A 144 -5.29 14.27 6.27
CA SER A 144 -3.84 14.31 6.47
C SER A 144 -3.20 12.92 6.63
N THR A 145 -4.02 11.89 6.88
CA THR A 145 -3.60 10.48 6.83
C THR A 145 -4.84 9.59 6.69
N THR A 146 -4.79 8.63 5.77
CA THR A 146 -5.77 7.53 5.72
C THR A 146 -5.05 6.20 5.62
N THR A 147 -5.70 5.16 6.13
CA THR A 147 -5.12 3.82 6.22
C THR A 147 -6.01 2.82 5.48
N LEU A 148 -5.40 2.05 4.58
CA LEU A 148 -6.00 0.85 4.02
C LEU A 148 -5.31 -0.35 4.67
N SER A 149 -6.06 -1.13 5.45
CA SER A 149 -5.49 -2.20 6.25
C SER A 149 -5.90 -3.57 5.72
N ILE A 150 -4.97 -4.53 5.79
CA ILE A 150 -5.28 -5.95 5.72
C ILE A 150 -5.44 -6.42 7.17
N VAL A 151 -6.59 -7.02 7.51
CA VAL A 151 -6.87 -7.45 8.88
C VAL A 151 -6.92 -8.97 8.94
N GLU A 152 -6.55 -9.50 10.10
CA GLU A 152 -6.58 -10.95 10.35
C GLU A 152 -8.00 -11.51 10.18
N SER A 153 -9.00 -10.81 10.72
CA SER A 153 -10.40 -11.26 10.68
C SER A 153 -11.41 -10.14 10.94
N ILE A 154 -12.62 -10.32 10.39
CA ILE A 154 -13.83 -9.58 10.76
C ILE A 154 -14.95 -10.60 10.95
N GLY A 155 -15.46 -10.72 12.18
CA GLY A 155 -16.45 -11.74 12.52
C GLY A 155 -15.91 -13.16 12.27
N ILE A 156 -16.47 -13.85 11.27
CA ILE A 156 -16.05 -15.21 10.87
C ILE A 156 -15.22 -15.23 9.58
N ALA A 157 -15.04 -14.09 8.93
CA ALA A 157 -14.14 -13.96 7.79
C ALA A 157 -12.70 -13.82 8.29
N THR A 158 -11.76 -14.46 7.61
CA THR A 158 -10.35 -14.51 8.00
C THR A 158 -9.49 -14.33 6.76
N THR A 159 -8.43 -13.54 6.85
CA THR A 159 -7.40 -13.49 5.81
C THR A 159 -6.68 -14.83 5.77
N LYS A 160 -6.52 -15.38 4.57
CA LYS A 160 -5.94 -16.71 4.32
C LYS A 160 -5.16 -16.73 3.02
N VAL A 161 -4.03 -17.42 3.03
CA VAL A 161 -3.29 -17.78 1.82
C VAL A 161 -3.08 -19.29 1.86
N VAL A 162 -3.58 -20.01 0.85
CA VAL A 162 -3.40 -21.46 0.76
C VAL A 162 -2.38 -21.76 -0.31
N GLY A 163 -1.30 -22.44 0.07
CA GLY A 163 -0.21 -22.81 -0.83
C GLY A 163 -0.42 -24.14 -1.56
N ASP A 164 0.67 -24.90 -1.76
CA ASP A 164 0.65 -26.21 -2.44
C ASP A 164 0.00 -27.32 -1.60
N ILE A 165 0.06 -27.21 -0.26
CA ILE A 165 -0.59 -28.18 0.64
C ILE A 165 -2.04 -27.73 0.89
N PRO A 166 -3.07 -28.47 0.40
CA PRO A 166 -4.45 -28.04 0.55
C PRO A 166 -4.87 -27.90 2.01
N GLY A 167 -5.55 -26.80 2.32
CA GLY A 167 -6.11 -26.54 3.65
C GLY A 167 -5.11 -26.03 4.68
N PHE A 168 -3.84 -25.85 4.31
CA PHE A 168 -2.86 -25.16 5.15
C PHE A 168 -2.82 -23.69 4.77
N ASP A 169 -3.04 -22.87 5.78
CA ASP A 169 -2.85 -21.43 5.69
C ASP A 169 -1.36 -21.13 5.86
N VAL A 170 -0.82 -20.34 4.94
CA VAL A 170 0.59 -19.97 4.84
C VAL A 170 0.80 -18.46 4.83
N HIS A 171 -0.21 -17.67 5.20
CA HIS A 171 -0.02 -16.23 5.29
C HIS A 171 0.97 -15.87 6.42
N GLY A 172 1.76 -14.84 6.17
CA GLY A 172 2.71 -14.25 7.10
C GLY A 172 2.21 -12.92 7.66
N GLN A 173 3.02 -11.89 7.54
CA GLN A 173 2.66 -10.52 7.93
C GLN A 173 1.59 -9.94 7.00
N LEU A 174 0.75 -9.08 7.58
CA LEU A 174 -0.32 -8.37 6.90
C LEU A 174 -0.02 -6.88 6.96
N ASN A 175 0.57 -6.34 5.90
CA ASN A 175 1.05 -4.97 5.84
C ASN A 175 0.04 -4.09 5.11
N GLY A 176 -0.60 -3.18 5.85
CA GLY A 176 -1.45 -2.14 5.28
C GLY A 176 -0.65 -1.09 4.50
N ALA A 177 -1.37 -0.13 3.95
CA ALA A 177 -0.80 1.07 3.34
C ALA A 177 -1.38 2.33 3.99
N THR A 178 -0.58 3.38 4.01
CA THR A 178 -0.98 4.73 4.41
C THR A 178 -0.73 5.69 3.28
N PHE A 179 -1.62 6.66 3.10
CA PHE A 179 -1.45 7.73 2.13
C PHE A 179 -2.24 8.97 2.57
N VAL A 180 -2.05 10.09 1.90
CA VAL A 180 -2.71 11.37 2.17
C VAL A 180 -3.77 11.64 1.10
N VAL A 181 -4.91 12.17 1.52
CA VAL A 181 -5.91 12.71 0.59
C VAL A 181 -5.97 14.21 0.80
N GLN A 182 -5.54 15.00 -0.17
CA GLN A 182 -5.45 16.45 -0.01
C GLN A 182 -5.61 17.11 -1.37
N SER A 183 -6.39 18.19 -1.43
CA SER A 183 -6.43 19.00 -2.64
C SER A 183 -5.08 19.70 -2.80
N CYS A 184 -4.49 19.56 -3.97
CA CYS A 184 -3.26 20.23 -4.32
C CYS A 184 -3.55 21.59 -4.95
N THR A 185 -2.78 22.61 -4.57
CA THR A 185 -2.76 23.88 -5.29
C THR A 185 -1.74 23.75 -6.41
N ASP A 186 -2.19 23.93 -7.65
CA ASP A 186 -1.36 23.73 -8.84
C ASP A 186 -0.24 24.76 -8.90
N SER A 187 0.98 24.41 -8.49
CA SER A 187 2.20 25.26 -8.63
C SER A 187 2.16 26.64 -7.94
N ASP A 188 1.09 26.96 -7.20
CA ASP A 188 0.87 28.18 -6.42
C ASP A 188 0.66 27.76 -4.94
N PRO A 189 1.74 27.37 -4.23
CA PRO A 189 1.68 26.98 -2.82
C PRO A 189 1.35 28.11 -1.85
N ASP A 190 1.50 29.39 -2.23
CA ASP A 190 1.14 30.51 -1.34
C ASP A 190 -0.29 31.04 -1.52
N ASP A 191 -1.01 30.50 -2.52
CA ASP A 191 -2.44 30.69 -2.82
C ASP A 191 -2.78 32.17 -3.04
N ASP A 192 -1.85 32.91 -3.66
CA ASP A 192 -2.03 34.33 -3.98
C ASP A 192 -2.66 34.57 -5.37
N GLY A 193 -2.75 33.51 -6.19
CA GLY A 193 -3.48 33.45 -7.44
C GLY A 193 -2.63 33.67 -8.69
N ASP A 194 -1.31 33.71 -8.58
CA ASP A 194 -0.39 33.53 -9.70
C ASP A 194 0.78 32.59 -9.36
N VAL A 195 1.54 32.17 -10.37
CA VAL A 195 2.78 31.41 -10.18
C VAL A 195 3.95 32.36 -10.41
N ASP A 196 4.76 32.61 -9.39
CA ASP A 196 5.81 33.64 -9.39
C ASP A 196 7.15 33.21 -8.73
N LEU A 197 7.98 34.18 -8.33
CA LEU A 197 9.28 33.93 -7.71
C LEU A 197 9.21 33.43 -6.26
N VAL A 198 8.11 33.68 -5.54
CA VAL A 198 7.82 33.11 -4.23
C VAL A 198 7.55 31.60 -4.37
N ASP A 199 6.72 31.21 -5.34
CA ASP A 199 6.45 29.80 -5.63
C ASP A 199 7.70 29.09 -6.12
N PHE A 200 8.50 29.75 -6.95
CA PHE A 200 9.78 29.19 -7.38
C PHE A 200 10.73 28.97 -6.21
N ALA A 201 10.73 29.86 -5.22
CA ALA A 201 11.52 29.67 -4.01
C ALA A 201 11.02 28.49 -3.15
N ALA A 202 9.72 28.19 -3.18
CA ALA A 202 9.15 26.99 -2.58
C ALA A 202 9.52 25.73 -3.39
N PHE A 203 9.40 25.76 -4.72
CA PHE A 203 9.82 24.68 -5.61
C PHE A 203 11.30 24.29 -5.36
N GLN A 204 12.18 25.28 -5.23
CA GLN A 204 13.60 25.05 -4.93
C GLN A 204 13.85 24.33 -3.60
N GLN A 205 12.97 24.49 -2.62
CA GLN A 205 13.07 23.77 -1.34
C GLN A 205 12.60 22.32 -1.46
N CYS A 206 11.74 22.06 -2.43
CA CYS A 206 11.14 20.77 -2.72
C CYS A 206 11.94 19.93 -3.73
N PHE A 207 12.81 20.56 -4.52
CA PHE A 207 13.55 19.88 -5.58
C PHE A 207 14.42 18.72 -5.06
N GLY A 208 14.21 17.52 -5.61
CA GLY A 208 14.91 16.29 -5.22
C GLY A 208 14.42 15.66 -3.91
N VAL A 209 13.32 16.13 -3.34
CA VAL A 209 12.63 15.45 -2.24
C VAL A 209 11.94 14.20 -2.79
N SER A 210 12.16 13.06 -2.12
CA SER A 210 11.54 11.76 -2.45
C SER A 210 11.11 11.00 -1.19
N SER A 211 11.06 11.68 -0.02
CA SER A 211 10.58 11.10 1.24
C SER A 211 9.07 11.29 1.41
N ILE A 212 8.49 10.59 2.39
CA ILE A 212 7.04 10.67 2.74
C ILE A 212 6.83 11.37 4.10
N ASP A 213 7.66 12.35 4.43
CA ASP A 213 7.37 13.22 5.57
C ASP A 213 6.39 14.34 5.16
N GLN A 214 5.82 15.06 6.13
CA GLN A 214 4.81 16.08 5.86
C GLN A 214 5.32 17.19 4.94
N PHE A 215 6.59 17.58 5.06
CA PHE A 215 7.19 18.59 4.19
C PHE A 215 7.24 18.07 2.75
N ALA A 216 7.63 16.82 2.57
CA ALA A 216 7.62 16.17 1.28
C ALA A 216 6.20 16.00 0.70
N ILE A 217 5.18 15.77 1.52
CA ILE A 217 3.78 15.70 1.06
C ILE A 217 3.33 17.05 0.48
N ASP A 218 3.57 18.15 1.20
CA ASP A 218 3.18 19.49 0.73
C ASP A 218 3.92 19.83 -0.58
N CYS A 219 5.20 19.46 -0.65
CA CYS A 219 6.02 19.57 -1.85
C CYS A 219 5.49 18.76 -3.04
N LEU A 220 5.24 17.45 -2.86
CA LEU A 220 4.73 16.56 -3.91
C LEU A 220 3.37 17.06 -4.37
N CYS A 221 2.49 17.43 -3.45
CA CYS A 221 1.18 17.95 -3.81
C CYS A 221 1.28 19.21 -4.68
N SER A 222 2.16 20.15 -4.32
CA SER A 222 2.23 21.44 -5.03
C SER A 222 3.03 21.37 -6.34
N PHE A 223 3.98 20.45 -6.45
CA PHE A 223 5.03 20.51 -7.48
C PHE A 223 5.32 19.19 -8.22
N ASP A 224 4.80 18.02 -7.81
CA ASP A 224 4.90 16.77 -8.59
C ASP A 224 3.83 16.77 -9.69
N SER A 225 4.12 17.47 -10.77
CA SER A 225 3.19 17.80 -11.85
C SER A 225 2.87 16.60 -12.74
N ASP A 226 3.79 15.63 -12.84
CA ASP A 226 3.60 14.43 -13.65
C ASP A 226 3.16 13.20 -12.82
N ASN A 227 3.06 13.36 -11.50
CA ASN A 227 2.59 12.38 -10.51
C ASN A 227 3.44 11.11 -10.52
N ASP A 228 4.76 11.23 -10.63
CA ASP A 228 5.66 10.09 -10.60
C ASP A 228 6.26 9.80 -9.20
N GLY A 229 5.99 10.69 -8.24
CA GLY A 229 6.36 10.56 -6.84
C GLY A 229 7.71 11.19 -6.48
N ASP A 230 8.31 11.97 -7.36
CA ASP A 230 9.40 12.89 -7.02
C ASP A 230 9.19 14.30 -7.59
N ILE A 231 10.20 15.17 -7.40
CA ILE A 231 10.16 16.56 -7.88
C ILE A 231 11.47 16.81 -8.60
N ASP A 232 11.41 16.80 -9.92
CA ASP A 232 12.59 16.81 -10.77
C ASP A 232 12.52 17.87 -11.90
N LEU A 233 13.33 17.68 -12.95
CA LEU A 233 13.39 18.64 -14.06
C LEU A 233 12.14 18.60 -14.94
N THR A 234 11.43 17.47 -14.98
CA THR A 234 10.15 17.34 -15.67
C THR A 234 9.10 18.22 -15.00
N ASP A 235 9.09 18.20 -13.67
CA ASP A 235 8.23 19.10 -12.89
C ASP A 235 8.60 20.56 -13.04
N PHE A 236 9.89 20.84 -13.07
CA PHE A 236 10.36 22.19 -13.31
C PHE A 236 9.90 22.73 -14.67
N ASP A 237 9.90 21.91 -15.73
CA ASP A 237 9.42 22.33 -17.05
C ASP A 237 7.92 22.66 -17.03
N SER A 238 7.11 21.88 -16.31
CA SER A 238 5.69 22.16 -16.08
C SER A 238 5.49 23.44 -15.27
N PHE A 239 6.19 23.58 -14.14
CA PHE A 239 6.17 24.76 -13.28
C PHE A 239 6.55 26.04 -14.06
N ALA A 240 7.66 26.00 -14.80
CA ALA A 240 8.17 27.15 -15.55
C ALA A 240 7.22 27.57 -16.68
N ALA A 241 6.45 26.63 -17.25
CA ALA A 241 5.42 26.95 -18.23
C ALA A 241 4.20 27.65 -17.61
N GLY A 242 3.98 27.49 -16.30
CA GLY A 242 2.88 28.05 -15.53
C GLY A 242 3.14 29.45 -14.96
N ILE A 243 4.36 30.00 -15.03
CA ILE A 243 4.69 31.30 -14.46
C ILE A 243 3.82 32.42 -15.08
N THR A 244 3.01 33.05 -14.23
CA THR A 244 2.07 34.12 -14.62
C THR A 244 2.33 35.45 -13.90
N GLY A 245 3.04 35.41 -12.76
CA GLY A 245 3.31 36.55 -11.90
C GLY A 245 4.67 37.24 -12.11
N PRO A 246 4.87 38.44 -11.53
CA PRO A 246 6.10 39.23 -11.60
C PRO A 246 7.28 38.74 -10.75
#